data_AF-A0A537XLH4-F1
#
_entry.id   AF-A0A537XLH4-F1
#
_cell.length_a   1.000
_cell.length_b   1.000
_cell.length_c   1.000
_cell.angle_alpha   90.00
_cell.angle_beta   90.00
_cell.angle_gamma   90.00
#
_symmetry.space_group_name_H-M   'P 1'
#
loop_
_entity.id
_entity.type
_entity.pdbx_description
1 polymer ?
#
loop_
_entity_poly.entity_id
_entity_poly.type
_entity_poly.pdbx_seq_one_letter_code
_entity_poly.pdbx_strand_id
1 'polypeptide(L)'
;VQEKPRTRAELARALGERHPGIDGLSLAYAVTYLLPLVQVPPRGIWGSRGQATWASAETWLGRGLGRPDVEGLLLRYLGAFGPATVADMGTWSGLSGLREVVEALRPRLRVFNDQRGRELLDLPDASRPDPDTPAPVRFLPEYDNVLLSHADRSRVLDHGHLPPLAPGNGGRLGTVLLDGRFAATWRIARSAHGAVLTVEPFGAPAGADRAALEEEGHRLLAFVAGDAAHDVRIVPREEQVGPSQR
;
A
#
# COMPACT_ATOMS: atom_id res chain seq x y z
N VAL A 1 -6.03 21.28 -17.71
CA VAL A 1 -6.08 20.82 -16.30
C VAL A 1 -5.97 21.96 -15.29
N GLN A 2 -5.48 23.15 -15.67
CA GLN A 2 -5.41 24.33 -14.80
C GLN A 2 -6.77 25.04 -14.67
N GLU A 3 -7.47 25.28 -15.78
CA GLU A 3 -8.77 26.00 -15.76
C GLU A 3 -9.93 25.16 -15.19
N LYS A 4 -9.92 23.86 -15.50
CA LYS A 4 -10.93 22.89 -15.08
C LYS A 4 -10.38 21.46 -15.11
N PRO A 5 -10.91 20.57 -14.26
CA PRO A 5 -10.66 19.13 -14.35
C PRO A 5 -11.04 18.61 -15.75
N ARG A 6 -10.24 17.70 -16.28
CA ARG A 6 -10.48 17.06 -17.59
C ARG A 6 -10.37 15.55 -17.47
N THR A 7 -11.22 14.84 -18.20
CA THR A 7 -11.12 13.39 -18.40
C THR A 7 -9.92 13.05 -19.29
N ARG A 8 -9.50 11.78 -19.30
CA ARG A 8 -8.42 11.31 -20.18
C ARG A 8 -8.80 11.46 -21.65
N ALA A 9 -10.07 11.25 -22.00
CA ALA A 9 -10.56 11.43 -23.37
C ALA A 9 -10.50 12.90 -23.82
N GLU A 10 -10.88 13.84 -22.96
CA GLU A 10 -10.75 15.27 -23.25
C GLU A 10 -9.29 15.71 -23.39
N LEU A 11 -8.39 15.17 -22.56
CA LEU A 11 -6.95 15.39 -22.70
C LEU A 11 -6.44 14.83 -24.03
N ALA A 12 -6.84 13.62 -24.40
CA ALA A 12 -6.40 12.99 -25.63
C ALA A 12 -6.79 13.81 -26.87
N ARG A 13 -8.04 14.28 -26.92
CA ARG A 13 -8.51 15.16 -28.00
C ARG A 13 -7.71 16.47 -28.05
N ALA A 14 -7.62 17.18 -26.92
CA ALA A 14 -6.95 18.48 -26.87
C ALA A 14 -5.43 18.41 -27.15
N LEU A 15 -4.77 17.32 -26.74
CA LEU A 15 -3.35 17.10 -27.01
C LEU A 15 -3.13 16.66 -28.46
N GLY A 16 -3.99 15.80 -29.01
CA GLY A 16 -3.91 15.41 -30.42
C GLY A 16 -4.10 16.58 -31.39
N GLU A 17 -5.02 17.50 -31.10
CA GLU A 17 -5.22 18.74 -31.86
C GLU A 17 -3.96 19.63 -31.85
N ARG A 18 -3.25 19.69 -30.72
CA ARG A 18 -2.03 20.49 -30.56
C ARG A 18 -0.77 19.82 -31.08
N HIS A 19 -0.78 18.49 -31.19
CA HIS A 19 0.35 17.68 -31.63
C HIS A 19 -0.07 16.73 -32.76
N PRO A 20 -0.35 17.25 -33.97
CA PRO A 20 -0.77 16.43 -35.10
C PRO A 20 0.26 15.34 -35.44
N GLY A 21 -0.22 14.14 -35.75
CA GLY A 21 0.62 12.99 -36.08
C GLY A 21 1.11 12.16 -34.88
N ILE A 22 0.82 12.59 -33.64
CA ILE A 22 1.05 11.80 -32.43
C ILE A 22 -0.29 11.30 -31.89
N ASP A 23 -0.34 10.04 -31.44
CA ASP A 23 -1.54 9.50 -30.80
C ASP A 23 -1.89 10.30 -29.53
N GLY A 24 -3.04 10.97 -29.56
CA GLY A 24 -3.52 11.80 -28.45
C GLY A 24 -3.73 11.00 -27.17
N LEU A 25 -4.13 9.72 -27.27
CA LEU A 25 -4.34 8.89 -26.09
C LEU A 25 -3.01 8.59 -25.36
N SER A 26 -1.95 8.29 -26.11
CA SER A 26 -0.60 8.13 -25.58
C SER A 26 -0.11 9.41 -24.90
N LEU A 27 -0.34 10.58 -25.51
CA LEU A 27 -0.03 11.88 -24.89
C LEU A 27 -0.82 12.11 -23.59
N ALA A 28 -2.10 11.74 -23.57
CA ALA A 28 -2.92 11.85 -22.37
C ALA A 28 -2.42 10.95 -21.24
N TYR A 29 -1.98 9.73 -21.54
CA TYR A 29 -1.35 8.86 -20.55
C TYR A 29 -0.05 9.45 -20.01
N ALA A 30 0.85 9.89 -20.90
CA ALA A 30 2.10 10.54 -20.50
C ALA A 30 1.85 11.73 -19.56
N VAL A 31 0.90 12.61 -19.90
CA VAL A 31 0.50 13.73 -19.04
C VAL A 31 -0.03 13.26 -17.69
N THR A 32 -0.86 12.20 -17.63
CA THR A 32 -1.38 11.69 -16.35
C THR A 32 -0.37 10.95 -15.48
N TYR A 33 0.78 10.56 -16.02
CA TYR A 33 1.85 9.89 -15.27
C TYR A 33 3.02 10.81 -14.91
N LEU A 34 3.35 11.77 -15.77
CA LEU A 34 4.58 12.55 -15.67
C LEU A 34 4.38 13.97 -15.13
N LEU A 35 3.14 14.47 -15.12
CA LEU A 35 2.83 15.78 -14.54
C LEU A 35 2.21 15.63 -13.15
N PRO A 36 2.44 16.60 -12.24
CA PRO A 36 1.83 16.61 -10.92
C PRO A 36 0.34 16.93 -11.05
N LEU A 37 -0.47 15.90 -11.25
CA LEU A 37 -1.92 15.99 -11.36
C LEU A 37 -2.59 15.32 -10.16
N VAL A 38 -3.77 15.80 -9.81
CA VAL A 38 -4.64 15.19 -8.81
C VAL A 38 -5.90 14.68 -9.51
N GLN A 39 -6.24 13.42 -9.26
CA GLN A 39 -7.56 12.91 -9.63
C GLN A 39 -8.58 13.47 -8.63
N VAL A 40 -9.55 14.24 -9.12
CA VAL A 40 -10.47 14.98 -8.24
C VAL A 40 -11.73 14.16 -7.90
N PRO A 41 -12.36 14.40 -6.73
CA PRO A 41 -13.67 13.85 -6.37
C PRO A 41 -14.75 14.04 -7.46
N PRO A 42 -15.78 13.16 -7.51
CA PRO A 42 -16.09 12.11 -6.53
C PRO A 42 -15.35 10.78 -6.76
N ARG A 43 -14.60 10.61 -7.85
CA ARG A 43 -13.79 9.40 -8.05
C ARG A 43 -12.66 9.37 -7.01
N GLY A 44 -12.64 8.34 -6.18
CA GLY A 44 -11.66 8.18 -5.10
C GLY A 44 -12.20 8.52 -3.71
N ILE A 45 -13.46 8.98 -3.62
CA ILE A 45 -14.19 9.02 -2.34
C ILE A 45 -14.69 7.61 -2.01
N TRP A 46 -14.50 7.19 -0.75
CA TRP A 46 -15.00 5.92 -0.24
C TRP A 46 -16.52 5.78 -0.45
N GLY A 47 -16.97 4.63 -0.93
CA GLY A 47 -18.39 4.37 -1.23
C GLY A 47 -18.95 5.13 -2.45
N SER A 48 -18.16 5.99 -3.11
CA SER A 48 -18.59 6.77 -4.26
C SER A 48 -17.98 6.28 -5.57
N ARG A 49 -18.74 6.40 -6.65
CA ARG A 49 -18.28 6.15 -8.03
C ARG A 49 -18.32 7.47 -8.80
N GLY A 50 -17.48 7.58 -9.82
CA GLY A 50 -17.42 8.75 -10.67
C GLY A 50 -16.50 8.51 -11.86
N GLN A 51 -16.58 9.37 -12.87
CA GLN A 51 -15.60 9.38 -13.94
C GLN A 51 -14.28 9.98 -13.42
N ALA A 52 -13.15 9.40 -13.79
CA ALA A 52 -11.85 9.97 -13.44
C ALA A 52 -11.61 11.27 -14.23
N THR A 53 -11.33 12.34 -13.49
CA THR A 53 -10.96 13.66 -14.03
C THR A 53 -9.74 14.18 -13.27
N TRP A 54 -8.87 14.91 -13.97
CA TRP A 54 -7.61 15.40 -13.45
C TRP A 54 -7.51 16.92 -13.49
N ALA A 55 -7.11 17.50 -12.36
CA ALA A 55 -6.65 18.88 -12.24
C ALA A 55 -5.14 18.91 -12.01
N SER A 56 -4.48 20.04 -12.26
CA SER A 56 -3.09 20.20 -11.77
C SER A 56 -3.09 20.17 -10.24
N ALA A 57 -2.01 19.66 -9.64
CA ALA A 57 -1.84 19.69 -8.20
C ALA A 57 -1.84 21.13 -7.67
N GLU A 58 -1.29 22.08 -8.43
CA GLU A 58 -1.26 23.50 -8.04
C GLU A 58 -2.65 24.13 -7.95
N THR A 59 -3.49 23.93 -8.98
CA THR A 59 -4.88 24.39 -8.95
C THR A 59 -5.64 23.73 -7.81
N TRP A 60 -5.46 22.42 -7.61
CA TRP A 60 -6.14 21.68 -6.55
C TRP A 60 -5.72 22.15 -5.15
N LEU A 61 -4.44 22.43 -4.94
CA LEU A 61 -3.89 22.88 -3.66
C LEU A 61 -4.05 24.40 -3.43
N GLY A 62 -4.39 25.16 -4.48
CA GLY A 62 -4.46 26.63 -4.42
C GLY A 62 -3.09 27.31 -4.21
N ARG A 63 -1.98 26.61 -4.49
CA ARG A 63 -0.61 27.12 -4.34
C ARG A 63 0.36 26.45 -5.29
N GLY A 64 1.46 27.14 -5.60
CA GLY A 64 2.55 26.59 -6.40
C GLY A 64 3.26 25.43 -5.70
N LEU A 65 3.84 24.52 -6.50
CA LEU A 65 4.66 23.44 -5.97
C LEU A 65 6.07 23.92 -5.63
N GLY A 66 6.58 23.50 -4.46
CA GLY A 66 7.97 23.71 -4.08
C GLY A 66 8.93 22.75 -4.79
N ARG A 67 10.23 22.92 -4.54
CA ARG A 67 11.23 21.93 -4.96
C ARG A 67 11.01 20.61 -4.22
N PRO A 68 11.29 19.45 -4.84
CA PRO A 68 11.26 18.17 -4.15
C PRO A 68 12.19 18.16 -2.93
N ASP A 69 11.67 17.69 -1.80
CA ASP A 69 12.40 17.54 -0.54
C ASP A 69 12.68 16.05 -0.29
N VAL A 70 13.81 15.57 -0.84
CA VAL A 70 14.21 14.16 -0.73
C VAL A 70 14.59 13.82 0.70
N GLU A 71 15.27 14.72 1.42
CA GLU A 71 15.62 14.51 2.83
C GLU A 71 14.38 14.30 3.70
N GLY A 72 13.39 15.19 3.58
CA GLY A 72 12.12 15.05 4.30
C GLY A 72 11.31 13.83 3.86
N LEU A 73 11.43 13.38 2.60
CA LEU A 73 10.84 12.13 2.14
C LEU A 73 11.47 10.92 2.86
N LEU A 74 12.80 10.87 2.96
CA LEU A 74 13.52 9.78 3.63
C LEU A 74 13.28 9.76 5.14
N LEU A 75 13.19 10.93 5.79
CA LEU A 75 12.84 11.00 7.21
C LEU A 75 11.41 10.50 7.47
N ARG A 76 10.45 10.80 6.59
CA ARG A 76 9.08 10.25 6.67
C ARG A 76 9.07 8.74 6.44
N TYR A 77 9.87 8.25 5.50
CA TYR A 77 10.03 6.82 5.27
C TYR A 77 10.55 6.11 6.53
N LEU A 78 11.61 6.62 7.16
CA LEU A 78 12.15 6.06 8.39
C LEU A 78 11.13 6.09 9.54
N GLY A 79 10.36 7.18 9.66
CA GLY A 79 9.30 7.27 10.66
C GLY A 79 8.18 6.25 10.50
N ALA A 80 8.02 5.65 9.32
CA ALA A 80 7.00 4.63 9.05
C ALA A 80 7.57 3.20 8.97
N PHE A 81 8.79 3.04 8.46
CA PHE A 81 9.34 1.73 8.04
C PHE A 81 10.74 1.45 8.60
N GLY A 82 11.30 2.35 9.40
CA GLY A 82 12.57 2.18 10.08
C GLY A 82 12.55 1.08 11.15
N PRO A 83 13.72 0.61 11.63
CA PRO A 83 15.05 0.81 11.02
C PRO A 83 15.16 0.17 9.63
N ALA A 84 15.87 0.82 8.71
CA ALA A 84 15.93 0.40 7.31
C ALA A 84 17.28 0.72 6.63
N THR A 85 17.58 -0.01 5.55
CA THR A 85 18.77 0.24 4.72
C THR A 85 18.51 1.33 3.67
N VAL A 86 19.57 1.86 3.07
CA VAL A 86 19.47 2.75 1.88
C VAL A 86 18.81 2.02 0.69
N ALA A 87 19.01 0.71 0.57
CA ALA A 87 18.38 -0.08 -0.47
C ALA A 87 16.86 -0.15 -0.28
N ASP A 88 16.39 -0.30 0.96
CA ASP A 88 14.95 -0.31 1.26
C ASP A 88 14.30 1.03 0.89
N MET A 89 14.96 2.16 1.23
CA MET A 89 14.51 3.50 0.83
C MET A 89 14.40 3.64 -0.69
N GLY A 90 15.36 3.09 -1.44
CA GLY A 90 15.37 3.08 -2.90
C GLY A 90 14.25 2.21 -3.47
N THR A 91 14.05 1.01 -2.92
CA THR A 91 12.96 0.10 -3.32
C THR A 91 11.59 0.74 -3.12
N TRP A 92 11.38 1.43 -2.00
CA TRP A 92 10.11 2.09 -1.72
C TRP A 92 9.87 3.33 -2.58
N SER A 93 10.88 4.21 -2.69
CA SER A 93 10.71 5.50 -3.39
C SER A 93 10.86 5.42 -4.91
N GLY A 94 11.52 4.38 -5.42
CA GLY A 94 11.97 4.29 -6.81
C GLY A 94 13.11 5.25 -7.16
N LEU A 95 13.68 5.95 -6.18
CA LEU A 95 14.79 6.89 -6.39
C LEU A 95 16.15 6.17 -6.37
N SER A 96 17.06 6.65 -7.22
CA SER A 96 18.47 6.27 -7.22
C SER A 96 19.32 7.38 -6.60
N GLY A 97 20.61 7.11 -6.36
CA GLY A 97 21.54 8.13 -5.83
C GLY A 97 21.20 8.60 -4.41
N LEU A 98 20.60 7.73 -3.59
CA LEU A 98 20.18 8.10 -2.23
C LEU A 98 21.33 8.13 -1.21
N ARG A 99 22.52 7.61 -1.54
CA ARG A 99 23.63 7.51 -0.58
C ARG A 99 24.08 8.88 -0.09
N GLU A 100 24.26 9.82 -1.01
CA GLU A 100 24.72 11.18 -0.70
C GLU A 100 23.72 11.92 0.20
N VAL A 101 22.42 11.76 -0.07
CA VAL A 101 21.34 12.33 0.74
C VAL A 101 21.32 11.72 2.15
N VAL A 102 21.49 10.40 2.24
CA VAL A 102 21.52 9.69 3.51
C VAL A 102 22.74 10.08 4.34
N GLU A 103 23.92 10.21 3.74
CA GLU A 103 25.12 10.66 4.45
C GLU A 103 24.96 12.08 5.00
N ALA A 104 24.28 12.98 4.28
CA ALA A 104 23.95 14.30 4.79
C ALA A 104 22.98 14.24 6.00
N LEU A 105 22.06 13.27 6.00
CA LEU A 105 21.13 13.04 7.12
C LEU A 105 21.76 12.28 8.30
N ARG A 106 22.86 11.56 8.10
CA ARG A 106 23.48 10.65 9.10
C ARG A 106 23.64 11.27 10.49
N PRO A 107 24.07 12.54 10.67
CA PRO A 107 24.19 13.15 12.01
C PRO A 107 22.88 13.25 12.79
N ARG A 108 21.73 13.12 12.11
CA ARG A 108 20.37 13.20 12.67
C ARG A 108 19.75 11.82 12.90
N LEU A 109 20.45 10.73 12.54
CA LEU A 109 19.94 9.37 12.56
C LEU A 109 20.68 8.50 13.57
N ARG A 110 20.03 7.43 14.01
CA ARG A 110 20.67 6.34 14.75
C ARG A 110 21.07 5.23 13.79
N VAL A 111 22.21 4.61 14.09
CA VAL A 111 22.81 3.54 13.30
C VAL A 111 22.71 2.24 14.09
N PHE A 112 22.23 1.19 13.43
CA PHE A 112 22.13 -0.17 13.94
C PHE A 112 22.76 -1.15 12.95
N ASN A 113 22.97 -2.39 13.39
CA ASN A 113 23.35 -3.48 12.51
C ASN A 113 22.35 -4.61 12.66
N ASP A 114 21.95 -5.21 11.54
CA ASP A 114 21.17 -6.43 11.58
C ASP A 114 22.06 -7.66 11.85
N GLN A 115 21.42 -8.83 11.93
CA GLN A 115 22.10 -10.11 12.19
C GLN A 115 23.12 -10.51 11.11
N ARG A 116 23.04 -9.89 9.92
CA ARG A 116 23.96 -10.09 8.79
C ARG A 116 25.03 -9.00 8.72
N GLY A 117 25.07 -8.09 9.69
CA GLY A 117 25.99 -6.95 9.72
C GLY A 117 25.64 -5.84 8.72
N ARG A 118 24.42 -5.83 8.16
CA ARG A 118 23.96 -4.72 7.32
C ARG A 118 23.61 -3.54 8.20
N GLU A 119 24.08 -2.36 7.80
CA GLU A 119 23.72 -1.11 8.45
C GLU A 119 22.24 -0.80 8.27
N LEU A 120 21.57 -0.48 9.38
CA LEU A 120 20.20 0.02 9.43
C LEU A 120 20.21 1.43 10.03
N LEU A 121 19.40 2.31 9.45
CA LEU A 121 19.23 3.69 9.90
C LEU A 121 17.82 3.88 10.44
N ASP A 122 17.68 4.69 11.49
CA ASP A 122 16.38 5.00 12.07
C ASP A 122 16.36 6.39 12.70
N LEU A 123 15.16 6.91 12.96
CA LEU A 123 15.00 8.17 13.70
C LEU A 123 15.39 7.96 15.18
N PRO A 124 16.02 8.96 15.83
CA PRO A 124 16.41 8.86 17.23
C PRO A 124 15.25 8.47 18.16
N ASP A 125 14.09 9.05 17.92
CA ASP A 125 12.89 8.91 18.76
C ASP A 125 11.87 7.91 18.19
N ALA A 126 12.22 7.16 17.14
CA ALA A 126 11.33 6.11 16.62
C ALA A 126 11.08 5.03 17.68
N SER A 127 9.83 4.55 17.71
CA SER A 127 9.42 3.46 18.58
C SER A 127 10.16 2.18 18.23
N ARG A 128 10.80 1.57 19.21
CA ARG A 128 11.47 0.27 19.11
C ARG A 128 11.04 -0.58 20.30
N PRO A 129 9.90 -1.29 20.19
CA PRO A 129 9.42 -2.19 21.23
C PRO A 129 10.45 -3.28 21.54
N ASP A 130 10.37 -3.83 22.75
CA ASP A 130 11.15 -5.01 23.14
C ASP A 130 10.84 -6.17 22.17
N PRO A 131 11.84 -6.98 21.76
CA PRO A 131 11.60 -8.11 20.84
C PRO A 131 10.55 -9.11 21.32
N ASP A 132 10.32 -9.23 22.64
CA ASP A 132 9.30 -10.11 23.21
C ASP A 132 7.92 -9.44 23.28
N THR A 133 7.78 -8.20 22.78
CA THR A 133 6.49 -7.51 22.68
C THR A 133 5.60 -8.24 21.67
N PRO A 134 4.44 -8.77 22.08
CA PRO A 134 3.56 -9.49 21.15
C PRO A 134 3.06 -8.58 20.03
N ALA A 135 3.20 -9.02 18.78
CA ALA A 135 2.64 -8.32 17.64
C ALA A 135 1.17 -8.73 17.45
N PRO A 136 0.22 -7.77 17.54
CA PRO A 136 -1.20 -8.10 17.47
C PRO A 136 -1.61 -8.56 16.07
N VAL A 137 -2.72 -9.30 16.01
CA VAL A 137 -3.36 -9.67 14.74
C VAL A 137 -3.78 -8.42 13.98
N ARG A 138 -3.44 -8.33 12.68
CA ARG A 138 -3.80 -7.21 11.82
C ARG A 138 -4.26 -7.66 10.45
N PHE A 139 -5.41 -7.14 10.02
CA PHE A 139 -5.93 -7.32 8.67
C PHE A 139 -5.46 -6.16 7.81
N LEU A 140 -4.61 -6.45 6.85
CA LEU A 140 -4.05 -5.46 5.94
C LEU A 140 -4.80 -5.50 4.60
N PRO A 141 -5.09 -4.33 4.01
CA PRO A 141 -5.67 -4.27 2.67
C PRO A 141 -4.68 -4.76 1.61
N GLU A 142 -5.20 -4.98 0.41
CA GLU A 142 -4.38 -5.17 -0.79
C GLU A 142 -3.43 -3.98 -0.96
N TYR A 143 -2.18 -4.27 -1.35
CA TYR A 143 -1.11 -3.27 -1.51
C TYR A 143 -0.71 -2.51 -0.23
N ASP A 144 -0.93 -3.07 0.96
CA ASP A 144 -0.42 -2.44 2.17
C ASP A 144 1.12 -2.27 2.11
N ASN A 145 1.57 -1.07 2.46
CA ASN A 145 2.97 -0.68 2.33
C ASN A 145 3.91 -1.52 3.19
N VAL A 146 3.45 -2.10 4.31
CA VAL A 146 4.30 -2.93 5.17
C VAL A 146 4.86 -4.17 4.43
N LEU A 147 4.18 -4.62 3.36
CA LEU A 147 4.59 -5.76 2.54
C LEU A 147 5.46 -5.36 1.34
N LEU A 148 5.57 -4.06 1.05
CA LEU A 148 6.14 -3.55 -0.21
C LEU A 148 7.35 -2.64 -0.01
N SER A 149 7.49 -2.03 1.17
CA SER A 149 8.38 -0.89 1.43
C SER A 149 9.81 -1.25 1.84
N HIS A 150 10.17 -2.53 1.80
CA HIS A 150 11.54 -3.02 2.01
C HIS A 150 12.03 -3.79 0.80
N ALA A 151 13.33 -3.69 0.52
CA ALA A 151 14.03 -4.51 -0.45
C ALA A 151 14.06 -5.97 0.04
N ASP A 152 14.33 -6.16 1.34
CA ASP A 152 14.25 -7.45 2.02
C ASP A 152 12.88 -7.62 2.69
N ARG A 153 11.94 -8.24 1.97
CA ARG A 153 10.56 -8.44 2.46
C ARG A 153 10.41 -9.63 3.40
N SER A 154 11.49 -10.37 3.67
CA SER A 154 11.48 -11.52 4.60
C SER A 154 11.23 -11.12 6.07
N ARG A 155 11.19 -9.81 6.35
CA ARG A 155 10.80 -9.26 7.64
C ARG A 155 9.35 -9.58 8.01
N VAL A 156 8.47 -9.69 7.02
CA VAL A 156 7.03 -9.93 7.20
C VAL A 156 6.56 -11.15 6.40
N LEU A 157 7.17 -11.38 5.25
CA LEU A 157 6.80 -12.48 4.34
C LEU A 157 7.73 -13.67 4.55
N ASP A 158 7.18 -14.77 5.02
CA ASP A 158 7.95 -16.02 5.10
C ASP A 158 8.24 -16.58 3.70
N HIS A 159 9.32 -17.37 3.59
CA HIS A 159 9.76 -17.94 2.33
C HIS A 159 8.64 -18.79 1.68
N GLY A 160 8.21 -18.39 0.48
CA GLY A 160 7.22 -19.12 -0.33
C GLY A 160 5.81 -18.52 -0.37
N HIS A 161 5.53 -17.47 0.41
CA HIS A 161 4.25 -16.76 0.36
C HIS A 161 4.42 -15.34 -0.17
N LEU A 162 3.97 -15.13 -1.41
CA LEU A 162 3.91 -13.80 -2.01
C LEU A 162 2.58 -13.12 -1.64
N PRO A 163 2.56 -11.81 -1.38
CA PRO A 163 1.33 -11.08 -1.19
C PRO A 163 0.46 -11.22 -2.43
N PRO A 164 -0.87 -11.37 -2.28
CA PRO A 164 -1.78 -11.44 -3.41
C PRO A 164 -1.88 -10.06 -4.07
N LEU A 165 -1.08 -9.82 -5.11
CA LEU A 165 -1.09 -8.60 -5.92
C LEU A 165 -1.85 -8.85 -7.23
N ALA A 166 -3.12 -9.22 -7.10
CA ALA A 166 -3.93 -9.54 -8.26
C ALA A 166 -4.20 -8.25 -9.08
N PRO A 167 -4.08 -8.30 -10.42
CA PRO A 167 -4.49 -7.16 -11.25
C PRO A 167 -5.98 -6.87 -11.06
N GLY A 168 -6.35 -5.60 -10.89
CA GLY A 168 -7.76 -5.22 -10.80
C GLY A 168 -8.01 -3.94 -10.01
N ASN A 169 -9.26 -3.76 -9.59
CA ASN A 169 -9.70 -2.57 -8.86
C ASN A 169 -9.27 -2.53 -7.38
N GLY A 170 -8.46 -3.50 -6.94
CA GLY A 170 -8.02 -3.64 -5.56
C GLY A 170 -9.16 -4.01 -4.58
N GLY A 171 -8.79 -4.27 -3.33
CA GLY A 171 -9.71 -4.33 -2.18
C GLY A 171 -10.59 -5.59 -2.12
N ARG A 172 -10.21 -6.66 -2.82
CA ARG A 172 -10.94 -7.94 -2.83
C ARG A 172 -10.27 -9.02 -1.99
N LEU A 173 -8.96 -8.92 -1.84
CA LEU A 173 -8.12 -9.88 -1.16
C LEU A 173 -7.08 -9.09 -0.37
N GLY A 174 -6.89 -9.45 0.89
CA GLY A 174 -5.88 -8.85 1.74
C GLY A 174 -5.07 -9.91 2.48
N THR A 175 -4.13 -9.45 3.30
CA THR A 175 -3.26 -10.30 4.10
C THR A 175 -3.57 -10.12 5.58
N VAL A 176 -3.40 -11.17 6.36
CA VAL A 176 -3.47 -11.11 7.82
C VAL A 176 -2.08 -11.34 8.38
N LEU A 177 -1.69 -10.48 9.32
CA LEU A 177 -0.52 -10.68 10.15
C LEU A 177 -0.90 -11.42 11.42
N LEU A 178 -0.19 -12.50 11.71
CA LEU A 178 -0.16 -13.17 13.01
C LEU A 178 1.26 -13.05 13.54
N ASP A 179 1.44 -12.48 14.74
CA ASP A 179 2.75 -12.21 15.32
C ASP A 179 3.70 -11.47 14.35
N GLY A 180 3.16 -10.47 13.63
CA GLY A 180 3.92 -9.69 12.64
C GLY A 180 4.27 -10.42 11.35
N ARG A 181 3.83 -11.67 11.16
CA ARG A 181 4.10 -12.51 9.99
C ARG A 181 2.87 -12.70 9.12
N PHE A 182 3.06 -12.70 7.79
CA PHE A 182 1.99 -12.98 6.84
C PHE A 182 1.57 -14.46 6.93
N ALA A 183 0.40 -14.70 7.55
CA ALA A 183 -0.03 -16.05 7.93
C ALA A 183 -1.39 -16.48 7.35
N ALA A 184 -2.17 -15.54 6.81
CA ALA A 184 -3.46 -15.85 6.19
C ALA A 184 -3.84 -14.82 5.12
N THR A 185 -4.72 -15.19 4.20
CA THR A 185 -5.41 -14.24 3.32
C THR A 185 -6.83 -14.00 3.81
N TRP A 186 -7.40 -12.85 3.46
CA TRP A 186 -8.79 -12.55 3.80
C TRP A 186 -9.55 -11.87 2.65
N ARG A 187 -10.87 -12.04 2.65
CA ARG A 187 -11.80 -11.37 1.71
C ARG A 187 -13.13 -11.07 2.38
N ILE A 188 -13.78 -9.99 1.95
CA ILE A 188 -15.12 -9.61 2.43
C ILE A 188 -16.13 -9.74 1.29
N ALA A 189 -17.20 -10.48 1.55
CA ALA A 189 -18.37 -10.55 0.69
C ALA A 189 -19.56 -9.82 1.35
N ARG A 190 -20.23 -8.95 0.60
CA ARG A 190 -21.45 -8.26 1.06
C ARG A 190 -22.67 -8.77 0.31
N SER A 191 -23.79 -8.86 1.03
CA SER A 191 -25.09 -9.22 0.50
C SER A 191 -26.20 -8.45 1.21
N ALA A 192 -27.45 -8.61 0.77
CA ALA A 192 -28.61 -8.08 1.48
C ALA A 192 -28.76 -8.60 2.93
N HIS A 193 -28.11 -9.73 3.26
CA HIS A 193 -28.22 -10.40 4.56
C HIS A 193 -27.06 -10.07 5.51
N GLY A 194 -26.05 -9.33 5.07
CA GLY A 194 -24.87 -9.04 5.89
C GLY A 194 -23.55 -8.97 5.13
N ALA A 195 -22.47 -8.78 5.89
CA ALA A 195 -21.09 -8.84 5.43
C ALA A 195 -20.37 -10.02 6.08
N VAL A 196 -19.77 -10.86 5.25
CA VAL A 196 -19.01 -12.05 5.67
C VAL A 196 -17.53 -11.81 5.38
N LEU A 197 -16.70 -11.86 6.41
CA LEU A 197 -15.24 -11.90 6.32
C LEU A 197 -14.80 -13.36 6.28
N THR A 198 -14.17 -13.78 5.19
CA THR A 198 -13.54 -15.11 5.11
C THR A 198 -12.04 -14.97 5.28
N VAL A 199 -11.47 -15.77 6.19
CA VAL A 199 -10.04 -15.85 6.48
C VAL A 199 -9.54 -17.24 6.14
N GLU A 200 -8.43 -17.31 5.41
CA GLU A 200 -7.79 -18.54 4.94
C GLU A 200 -6.35 -18.60 5.47
N PRO A 201 -6.13 -19.19 6.65
CA PRO A 201 -4.80 -19.39 7.21
C PRO A 201 -3.96 -20.38 6.39
N PHE A 202 -2.64 -20.19 6.39
CA PHE A 202 -1.69 -21.11 5.75
C PHE A 202 -1.44 -22.39 6.56
N GLY A 203 -1.76 -22.36 7.86
CA GLY A 203 -1.75 -23.50 8.76
C GLY A 203 -2.88 -23.39 9.77
N ALA A 204 -3.17 -24.47 10.50
CA ALA A 204 -4.19 -24.44 11.55
C ALA A 204 -3.78 -23.46 12.66
N PRO A 205 -4.53 -22.37 12.92
CA PRO A 205 -4.18 -21.42 13.96
C PRO A 205 -4.33 -22.06 15.35
N ALA A 206 -3.49 -21.66 16.30
CA ALA A 206 -3.69 -22.04 17.69
C ALA A 206 -5.01 -21.45 18.23
N GLY A 207 -5.52 -21.99 19.35
CA GLY A 207 -6.79 -21.55 19.93
C GLY A 207 -6.82 -20.05 20.27
N ALA A 208 -5.71 -19.50 20.79
CA ALA A 208 -5.58 -18.08 21.09
C ALA A 208 -5.56 -17.21 19.82
N ASP A 209 -4.84 -17.64 18.77
CA ASP A 209 -4.77 -16.92 17.50
C ASP A 209 -6.13 -16.90 16.80
N ARG A 210 -6.88 -18.00 16.86
CA ARG A 210 -8.26 -18.07 16.34
C ARG A 210 -9.16 -17.02 17.00
N ALA A 211 -9.13 -16.91 18.34
CA ALA A 211 -9.94 -15.92 19.04
C ALA A 211 -9.54 -14.48 18.66
N ALA A 212 -8.22 -14.20 18.57
CA ALA A 212 -7.73 -12.89 18.17
C ALA A 212 -8.07 -12.52 16.71
N LEU A 213 -8.06 -13.51 15.81
CA LEU A 213 -8.53 -13.37 14.42
C LEU A 213 -10.00 -13.00 14.34
N GLU A 214 -10.85 -13.68 15.12
CA GLU A 214 -12.29 -13.40 15.17
C GLU A 214 -12.54 -11.99 15.71
N GLU A 215 -11.88 -11.59 16.80
CA GLU A 215 -12.03 -10.27 17.41
C GLU A 215 -11.60 -9.12 16.48
N GLU A 216 -10.40 -9.21 15.90
CA GLU A 216 -9.92 -8.21 14.92
C GLU A 216 -10.78 -8.20 13.65
N GLY A 217 -11.23 -9.38 13.20
CA GLY A 217 -12.13 -9.51 12.05
C GLY A 217 -13.46 -8.80 12.26
N HIS A 218 -14.04 -8.90 13.46
CA HIS A 218 -15.24 -8.14 13.82
C HIS A 218 -15.00 -6.64 13.84
N ARG A 219 -13.85 -6.16 14.35
CA ARG A 219 -13.47 -4.74 14.25
C ARG A 219 -13.39 -4.27 12.80
N LEU A 220 -12.79 -5.06 11.91
CA LEU A 220 -12.71 -4.75 10.49
C LEU A 220 -14.11 -4.65 9.87
N LEU A 221 -15.00 -5.62 10.13
CA LEU A 221 -16.37 -5.60 9.62
C LEU A 221 -17.18 -4.41 10.15
N ALA A 222 -17.01 -4.06 11.42
CA ALA A 222 -17.63 -2.85 11.98
C ALA A 222 -17.13 -1.57 11.29
N PHE A 223 -15.84 -1.49 10.98
CA PHE A 223 -15.26 -0.36 10.26
C PHE A 223 -15.75 -0.26 8.81
N VAL A 224 -15.69 -1.36 8.05
CA VAL A 224 -15.99 -1.30 6.61
C VAL A 224 -17.49 -1.40 6.31
N ALA A 225 -18.25 -2.16 7.11
CA ALA A 225 -19.63 -2.57 6.85
C ALA A 225 -20.52 -2.40 8.09
N GLY A 226 -20.34 -1.31 8.84
CA GLY A 226 -21.07 -1.04 10.09
C GLY A 226 -22.60 -0.98 9.97
N ASP A 227 -23.14 -0.93 8.76
CA ASP A 227 -24.57 -0.93 8.43
C ASP A 227 -25.17 -2.33 8.22
N ALA A 228 -24.35 -3.38 8.28
CA ALA A 228 -24.74 -4.76 7.98
C ALA A 228 -24.51 -5.69 9.19
N ALA A 229 -25.22 -6.83 9.22
CA ALA A 229 -24.87 -7.92 10.13
C ALA A 229 -23.46 -8.47 9.80
N HIS A 230 -22.70 -8.87 10.81
CA HIS A 230 -21.30 -9.30 10.67
C HIS A 230 -21.12 -10.78 10.95
N ASP A 231 -20.36 -11.46 10.10
CA ASP A 231 -19.98 -12.86 10.26
C ASP A 231 -18.50 -13.04 9.89
N VAL A 232 -17.72 -13.67 10.77
CA VAL A 232 -16.30 -13.96 10.55
C VAL A 232 -16.12 -15.46 10.42
N ARG A 233 -15.56 -15.91 9.30
CA ARG A 233 -15.38 -17.33 8.97
C ARG A 233 -13.90 -17.62 8.76
N ILE A 234 -13.32 -18.42 9.65
CA ILE A 234 -11.97 -18.96 9.48
C ILE A 234 -12.10 -20.36 8.87
N VAL A 235 -11.70 -20.49 7.61
CA VAL A 235 -11.83 -21.73 6.84
C VAL A 235 -10.46 -22.27 6.45
N PRO A 236 -10.28 -23.60 6.33
CA PRO A 236 -9.08 -24.17 5.76
C PRO A 236 -8.85 -23.61 4.35
N ARG A 237 -7.60 -23.34 4.01
CA ARG A 237 -7.25 -22.98 2.64
C ARG A 237 -7.52 -24.17 1.73
N GLU A 238 -8.41 -24.00 0.75
CA GLU A 238 -8.52 -24.95 -0.35
C GLU A 238 -7.22 -24.86 -1.18
N GLU A 239 -6.60 -26.00 -1.49
CA GLU A 239 -5.48 -26.03 -2.43
C GLU A 239 -5.98 -25.45 -3.77
N GLN A 240 -5.49 -24.26 -4.12
CA GLN A 240 -5.71 -23.74 -5.46
C GLN A 240 -4.93 -24.63 -6.42
N VAL A 241 -5.62 -25.60 -7.04
CA VAL A 241 -5.16 -26.26 -8.25
C VAL A 241 -4.97 -25.15 -9.28
N GLY A 242 -3.71 -24.78 -9.53
CA GLY A 242 -3.36 -23.75 -10.50
C GLY A 242 -3.99 -24.06 -11.86
N PRO A 243 -4.27 -23.05 -12.69
CA PRO A 243 -4.77 -23.30 -14.03
C PRO A 243 -3.76 -24.19 -14.75
N SER A 244 -4.20 -25.39 -15.15
CA SER A 244 -3.47 -26.26 -16.06
C SER A 244 -3.01 -25.39 -17.23
N GLN A 245 -1.69 -25.22 -17.38
CA GLN A 245 -1.14 -24.52 -18.52
C GLN A 245 -1.64 -25.21 -19.79
N ARG A 246 -2.45 -24.50 -20.58
CA ARG A 246 -2.75 -24.81 -21.97
C ARG A 246 -2.36 -23.61 -22.81
#